data_AF-A0A395GHY3-F1
#
_entry.id   AF-A0A395GHY3-F1
#
_cell.length_a   1.000
_cell.length_b   1.000
_cell.length_c   1.000
_cell.angle_alpha   90.00
_cell.angle_beta   90.00
_cell.angle_gamma   90.00
#
_symmetry.space_group_name_H-M   'P 1'
#
loop_
_entity.id
_entity.type
_entity.pdbx_description
1 polymer ?
#
loop_
_entity_poly.entity_id
_entity_poly.type
_entity_poly.pdbx_seq_one_letter_code
_entity_poly.pdbx_strand_id
1 'polypeptide(L)'
;MMVDFRDPEAFGMYTFNDHAGYGALEVVQNALMWAVCEALGWLIAGDWVGVMRMIDDGEILDKTRTMYEYMLLAMLAELDKQGQLGPNSDVRNLGFIMAMYADESMSNRSQYKFPASRARRDGSYYGEDFVLCLVAYAARRNITMHGPPDIDETIARAEEETEQEDIVLPTRNKDPWDWVPSMKMYERRNSLVAYGGIPKVKIGGDALDITTFSSAERKRKSFNGTDPLTPNMIKSLKAGLLFGSE
;
A
#
# COMPACT_ATOMS: atom_id res chain seq x y z
N MET A 1 3.72 -8.57 -12.37
CA MET A 1 3.31 -8.06 -13.70
C MET A 1 3.33 -6.54 -13.84
N MET A 2 2.72 -5.74 -12.96
CA MET A 2 2.94 -4.27 -12.97
C MET A 2 4.29 -3.89 -12.32
N VAL A 3 4.68 -4.62 -11.27
CA VAL A 3 5.95 -4.42 -10.56
C VAL A 3 7.15 -4.85 -11.41
N ASP A 4 7.01 -5.91 -12.21
CA ASP A 4 8.09 -6.47 -13.04
C ASP A 4 8.62 -5.43 -14.06
N PHE A 5 7.77 -4.57 -14.62
CA PHE A 5 8.21 -3.47 -15.49
C PHE A 5 8.98 -2.36 -14.77
N ARG A 6 9.09 -2.46 -13.45
CA ARG A 6 9.95 -1.60 -12.64
C ARG A 6 11.18 -2.32 -12.13
N ASP A 7 11.46 -3.53 -12.61
CA ASP A 7 12.70 -4.22 -12.31
C ASP A 7 13.63 -4.16 -13.54
N PRO A 8 14.60 -3.23 -13.60
CA PRO A 8 15.53 -3.16 -14.72
C PRO A 8 16.36 -4.44 -14.91
N GLU A 9 16.66 -5.17 -13.83
CA GLU A 9 17.50 -6.37 -13.90
C GLU A 9 16.79 -7.48 -14.66
N ALA A 10 15.47 -7.61 -14.48
CA ALA A 10 14.62 -8.53 -15.26
C ALA A 10 14.69 -8.28 -16.78
N PHE A 11 15.17 -7.11 -17.21
CA PHE A 11 15.34 -6.73 -18.61
C PHE A 11 16.80 -6.54 -19.02
N GLY A 12 17.76 -7.02 -18.22
CA GLY A 12 19.19 -6.90 -18.51
C GLY A 12 19.64 -5.43 -18.56
N MET A 13 19.08 -4.60 -17.68
CA MET A 13 19.39 -3.18 -17.54
C MET A 13 19.87 -2.88 -16.12
N TYR A 14 20.60 -1.78 -15.99
CA TYR A 14 20.89 -1.15 -14.72
C TYR A 14 20.57 0.33 -14.78
N THR A 15 19.96 0.84 -13.72
CA THR A 15 19.70 2.28 -13.56
C THR A 15 20.37 2.83 -12.30
N PHE A 16 20.04 2.26 -11.13
CA PHE A 16 20.49 2.62 -9.79
C PHE A 16 20.02 1.52 -8.82
N ASN A 17 20.67 1.41 -7.65
CA ASN A 17 20.52 0.27 -6.72
C ASN A 17 19.08 -0.06 -6.29
N ASP A 18 18.23 0.94 -6.06
CA ASP A 18 16.92 0.73 -5.44
C ASP A 18 15.74 0.88 -6.42
N HIS A 19 16.00 0.84 -7.74
CA HIS A 19 14.96 1.11 -8.74
C HIS A 19 13.73 0.23 -8.55
N ALA A 20 13.92 -1.09 -8.40
CA ALA A 20 12.82 -2.03 -8.22
C ALA A 20 12.01 -1.72 -6.96
N GLY A 21 12.69 -1.36 -5.85
CA GLY A 21 12.03 -0.98 -4.61
C GLY A 21 11.21 0.30 -4.73
N TYR A 22 11.78 1.36 -5.30
CA TYR A 22 11.06 2.61 -5.55
C TYR A 22 9.94 2.45 -6.59
N GLY A 23 10.11 1.57 -7.58
CA GLY A 23 9.08 1.28 -8.56
C GLY A 23 7.90 0.54 -7.93
N ALA A 24 8.16 -0.44 -7.05
CA ALA A 24 7.13 -1.07 -6.25
C ALA A 24 6.40 -0.05 -5.35
N LEU A 25 7.13 0.92 -4.77
CA LEU A 25 6.54 2.05 -4.05
C LEU A 25 5.59 2.89 -4.92
N GLU A 26 5.97 3.19 -6.17
CA GLU A 26 5.07 3.90 -7.10
C GLU A 26 3.77 3.13 -7.38
N VAL A 27 3.83 1.79 -7.50
CA VAL A 27 2.63 0.95 -7.66
C VAL A 27 1.70 1.06 -6.46
N VAL A 28 2.25 0.98 -5.25
CA VAL A 28 1.49 1.14 -4.01
C VAL A 28 0.87 2.54 -3.91
N GLN A 29 1.65 3.58 -4.22
CA GLN A 29 1.19 4.97 -4.22
C GLN A 29 0.09 5.21 -5.27
N ASN A 30 0.16 4.56 -6.44
CA ASN A 30 -0.90 4.61 -7.44
C ASN A 30 -2.21 4.00 -6.92
N ALA A 31 -2.13 2.85 -6.26
CA ALA A 31 -3.30 2.21 -5.67
C ALA A 31 -3.95 3.06 -4.57
N LEU A 32 -3.13 3.76 -3.76
CA LEU A 32 -3.58 4.75 -2.77
C LEU A 32 -4.34 5.91 -3.42
N MET A 33 -3.78 6.49 -4.49
CA MET A 33 -4.40 7.61 -5.20
C MET A 33 -5.73 7.26 -5.84
N TRP A 34 -5.89 6.01 -6.29
CA TRP A 34 -7.15 5.50 -6.83
C TRP A 34 -8.10 4.93 -5.77
N ALA A 35 -7.66 4.88 -4.50
CA ALA A 35 -8.39 4.35 -3.37
C ALA A 35 -8.85 2.88 -3.54
N VAL A 36 -8.02 2.03 -4.15
CA VAL A 36 -8.37 0.62 -4.44
C VAL A 36 -7.92 -0.30 -3.30
N CYS A 37 -8.74 -0.40 -2.24
CA CYS A 37 -8.39 -1.13 -1.01
C CYS A 37 -8.11 -2.62 -1.24
N GLU A 38 -8.97 -3.33 -1.98
CA GLU A 38 -8.81 -4.78 -2.17
C GLU A 38 -7.53 -5.11 -2.96
N ALA A 39 -7.32 -4.45 -4.10
CA ALA A 39 -6.14 -4.68 -4.92
C ALA A 39 -4.85 -4.30 -4.17
N LEU A 40 -4.87 -3.24 -3.36
CA LEU A 40 -3.73 -2.89 -2.54
C LEU A 40 -3.46 -3.94 -1.46
N GLY A 41 -4.50 -4.46 -0.80
CA GLY A 41 -4.38 -5.57 0.16
C GLY A 41 -3.67 -6.79 -0.46
N TRP A 42 -4.04 -7.15 -1.69
CA TRP A 42 -3.36 -8.23 -2.43
C TRP A 42 -1.90 -7.91 -2.74
N LEU A 43 -1.60 -6.68 -3.18
CA LEU A 43 -0.22 -6.27 -3.50
C LEU A 43 0.69 -6.39 -2.28
N ILE A 44 0.24 -5.91 -1.12
CA ILE A 44 1.06 -5.86 0.10
C ILE A 44 1.15 -7.20 0.84
N ALA A 45 0.07 -7.99 0.85
CA ALA A 45 0.06 -9.32 1.49
C ALA A 45 0.69 -10.41 0.61
N GLY A 46 0.61 -10.28 -0.71
CA GLY A 46 1.16 -11.26 -1.66
C GLY A 46 2.67 -11.20 -1.88
N ASP A 47 3.39 -10.33 -1.16
CA ASP A 47 4.82 -10.03 -1.32
C ASP A 47 5.23 -9.50 -2.72
N TRP A 48 4.26 -9.13 -3.56
CA TRP A 48 4.54 -8.63 -4.92
C TRP A 48 5.30 -7.30 -4.92
N VAL A 49 5.16 -6.54 -3.84
CA VAL A 49 5.89 -5.30 -3.59
C VAL A 49 6.92 -5.45 -2.47
N GLY A 50 7.31 -6.69 -2.11
CA GLY A 50 8.25 -6.97 -1.02
C GLY A 50 9.59 -6.25 -1.17
N VAL A 51 10.07 -6.11 -2.42
CA VAL A 51 11.30 -5.37 -2.76
C VAL A 51 11.27 -3.90 -2.32
N MET A 52 10.08 -3.30 -2.18
CA MET A 52 9.91 -1.95 -1.64
C MET A 52 10.47 -1.81 -0.22
N ARG A 53 10.48 -2.89 0.56
CA ARG A 53 10.96 -2.87 1.96
C ARG A 53 12.47 -2.69 2.08
N MET A 54 13.19 -2.79 0.96
CA MET A 54 14.65 -2.74 0.90
C MET A 54 15.18 -1.40 0.37
N ILE A 55 14.32 -0.41 0.12
CA ILE A 55 14.75 0.92 -0.31
C ILE A 55 15.53 1.65 0.80
N ASP A 56 16.44 2.53 0.40
CA ASP A 56 17.23 3.36 1.30
C ASP A 56 16.43 4.44 2.04
N ASP A 57 15.26 4.85 1.53
CA ASP A 57 14.33 5.77 2.19
C ASP A 57 13.26 5.02 3.00
N GLY A 58 13.63 4.60 4.22
CA GLY A 58 12.68 3.99 5.15
C GLY A 58 11.58 4.95 5.62
N GLU A 59 11.80 6.26 5.56
CA GLU A 59 10.83 7.25 6.02
C GLU A 59 9.64 7.37 5.05
N ILE A 60 9.88 7.38 3.74
CA ILE A 60 8.78 7.37 2.76
C ILE A 60 8.01 6.06 2.81
N LEU A 61 8.70 4.94 3.04
CA LEU A 61 8.06 3.64 3.22
C LEU A 61 7.06 3.70 4.38
N ASP A 62 7.52 4.06 5.59
CA ASP A 62 6.65 4.11 6.78
C ASP A 62 5.48 5.08 6.62
N LYS A 63 5.71 6.27 6.03
CA LYS A 63 4.62 7.20 5.71
C LYS A 63 3.60 6.57 4.76
N THR A 64 4.06 5.88 3.71
CA THR A 64 3.19 5.22 2.74
C THR A 64 2.39 4.11 3.43
N ARG A 65 3.01 3.41 4.39
CA ARG A 65 2.34 2.40 5.20
C ARG A 65 1.18 2.97 5.98
N THR A 66 1.44 4.00 6.78
CA THR A 66 0.39 4.70 7.51
C THR A 66 -0.74 5.17 6.57
N MET A 67 -0.43 5.61 5.35
CA MET A 67 -1.47 6.05 4.42
C MET A 67 -2.42 4.94 3.97
N TYR A 68 -1.96 3.72 3.69
CA TYR A 68 -2.93 2.68 3.34
C TYR A 68 -3.76 2.20 4.53
N GLU A 69 -3.23 2.34 5.76
CA GLU A 69 -4.01 2.09 6.97
C GLU A 69 -5.13 3.12 7.11
N TYR A 70 -4.82 4.41 6.96
CA TYR A 70 -5.82 5.48 6.92
C TYR A 70 -6.85 5.26 5.82
N MET A 71 -6.42 4.84 4.63
CA MET A 71 -7.32 4.55 3.50
C MET A 71 -8.32 3.45 3.88
N LEU A 72 -7.84 2.36 4.50
CA LEU A 72 -8.72 1.27 4.91
C LEU A 72 -9.70 1.72 6.00
N LEU A 73 -9.22 2.41 7.04
CA LEU A 73 -10.09 2.91 8.11
C LEU A 73 -11.16 3.89 7.61
N ALA A 74 -10.79 4.78 6.69
CA ALA A 74 -11.73 5.69 6.03
C ALA A 74 -12.77 4.94 5.18
N MET A 75 -12.35 3.89 4.46
CA MET A 75 -13.25 3.02 3.71
C MET A 75 -14.24 2.30 4.63
N LEU A 76 -13.77 1.71 5.74
CA LEU A 76 -14.63 1.05 6.73
C LEU A 76 -15.63 2.03 7.33
N ALA A 77 -15.21 3.26 7.66
CA ALA A 77 -16.10 4.29 8.18
C ALA A 77 -17.17 4.73 7.17
N GLU A 78 -16.82 4.82 5.89
CA GLU A 78 -17.78 5.19 4.85
C GLU A 78 -18.78 4.05 4.56
N LEU A 79 -18.32 2.78 4.53
CA LEU A 79 -19.23 1.63 4.45
C LEU A 79 -20.17 1.59 5.65
N ASP A 80 -19.67 1.87 6.84
CA ASP A 80 -20.46 1.90 8.06
C ASP A 80 -21.59 2.92 8.01
N LYS A 81 -21.25 4.13 7.58
CA LYS A 81 -22.21 5.23 7.37
C LYS A 81 -23.28 4.88 6.33
N GLN A 82 -22.92 4.10 5.32
CA GLN A 82 -23.85 3.62 4.28
C GLN A 82 -24.66 2.40 4.72
N GLY A 83 -24.44 1.86 5.92
CA GLY A 83 -25.06 0.61 6.38
C GLY A 83 -24.56 -0.62 5.62
N GLN A 84 -23.43 -0.48 4.91
CA GLN A 84 -22.78 -1.51 4.09
C GLN A 84 -21.63 -2.19 4.83
N LEU A 85 -21.33 -1.82 6.08
CA LEU A 85 -20.36 -2.53 6.92
C LEU A 85 -21.08 -3.61 7.74
N GLY A 86 -21.01 -4.87 7.30
CA GLY A 86 -21.59 -6.01 8.00
C GLY A 86 -21.85 -7.22 7.09
N PRO A 87 -22.52 -8.28 7.61
CA PRO A 87 -22.75 -9.52 6.86
C PRO A 87 -23.56 -9.37 5.58
N ASN A 88 -24.35 -8.29 5.47
CA ASN A 88 -25.17 -7.99 4.29
C ASN A 88 -24.49 -6.99 3.33
N SER A 89 -23.19 -6.76 3.48
CA SER A 89 -22.41 -5.88 2.59
C SER A 89 -22.40 -6.40 1.16
N ASP A 90 -22.43 -5.49 0.19
CA ASP A 90 -22.06 -5.79 -1.18
C ASP A 90 -20.57 -6.21 -1.30
N VAL A 91 -19.72 -5.80 -0.35
CA VAL A 91 -18.31 -6.20 -0.25
C VAL A 91 -18.21 -7.50 0.56
N ARG A 92 -18.30 -8.63 -0.13
CA ARG A 92 -18.42 -9.96 0.51
C ARG A 92 -17.17 -10.43 1.27
N ASN A 93 -16.00 -9.89 0.94
CA ASN A 93 -14.70 -10.32 1.45
C ASN A 93 -14.08 -9.33 2.45
N LEU A 94 -14.89 -8.48 3.11
CA LEU A 94 -14.39 -7.48 4.08
C LEU A 94 -13.53 -8.10 5.18
N GLY A 95 -13.96 -9.20 5.79
CA GLY A 95 -13.18 -9.88 6.84
C GLY A 95 -11.80 -10.32 6.35
N PHE A 96 -11.70 -10.75 5.10
CA PHE A 96 -10.43 -11.14 4.47
C PHE A 96 -9.55 -9.92 4.15
N ILE A 97 -10.14 -8.85 3.62
CA ILE A 97 -9.40 -7.59 3.37
C ILE A 97 -8.85 -7.03 4.68
N MET A 98 -9.66 -6.97 5.74
CA MET A 98 -9.21 -6.52 7.06
C MET A 98 -8.06 -7.37 7.59
N ALA A 99 -8.14 -8.69 7.45
CA ALA A 99 -7.08 -9.61 7.86
C ALA A 99 -5.77 -9.42 7.07
N MET A 100 -5.83 -9.20 5.75
CA MET A 100 -4.62 -8.94 4.93
C MET A 100 -3.86 -7.69 5.40
N TYR A 101 -4.60 -6.63 5.74
CA TYR A 101 -3.98 -5.39 6.24
C TYR A 101 -3.45 -5.54 7.67
N ALA A 102 -4.14 -6.31 8.52
CA ALA A 102 -3.66 -6.60 9.87
C ALA A 102 -2.34 -7.39 9.83
N ASP A 103 -2.25 -8.43 8.99
CA ASP A 103 -1.05 -9.24 8.77
C ASP A 103 0.14 -8.38 8.31
N GLU A 104 -0.10 -7.50 7.33
CA GLU A 104 0.91 -6.59 6.82
C GLU A 104 1.44 -5.65 7.91
N SER A 105 0.54 -4.98 8.64
CA SER A 105 0.93 -3.99 9.67
C SER A 105 1.74 -4.66 10.77
N MET A 106 1.38 -5.90 11.16
CA MET A 106 2.10 -6.65 12.19
C MET A 106 3.47 -7.15 11.72
N SER A 107 3.57 -7.62 10.48
CA SER A 107 4.83 -8.12 9.91
C SER A 107 5.88 -7.02 9.72
N ASN A 108 5.43 -5.78 9.52
CA ASN A 108 6.28 -4.68 9.12
C ASN A 108 6.43 -3.55 10.15
N ARG A 109 5.71 -3.62 11.27
CA ARG A 109 5.95 -2.70 12.38
C ARG A 109 7.36 -2.89 12.93
N SER A 110 8.11 -1.81 12.89
CA SER A 110 9.42 -1.69 13.51
C SER A 110 9.39 -2.20 14.97
N GLN A 111 10.34 -3.07 15.32
CA GLN A 111 10.60 -3.50 16.70
C GLN A 111 10.99 -2.30 17.61
N TYR A 112 11.41 -1.18 17.01
CA TYR A 112 11.41 0.10 17.71
C TYR A 112 9.97 0.57 17.81
N LYS A 113 9.33 0.19 18.92
CA LYS A 113 8.19 0.92 19.45
C LYS A 113 8.59 2.39 19.46
N PHE A 114 8.07 3.20 18.55
CA PHE A 114 7.97 4.63 18.84
C PHE A 114 7.26 4.70 20.21
N PRO A 115 7.82 5.45 21.18
CA PRO A 115 7.34 5.42 22.55
C PRO A 115 5.84 5.67 22.49
N ALA A 116 5.07 4.62 22.82
CA ALA A 116 3.64 4.52 22.63
C ALA A 116 3.02 5.91 22.77
N SER A 117 2.75 6.54 21.65
CA SER A 117 2.00 7.77 21.66
C SER A 117 0.55 7.32 21.76
N ARG A 118 0.22 6.79 22.95
CA ARG A 118 -1.12 6.39 23.41
C ARG A 118 -2.12 7.21 22.62
N ALA A 119 -3.07 6.53 21.96
CA ALA A 119 -4.25 7.13 21.38
C ALA A 119 -4.55 8.45 22.08
N ARG A 120 -4.26 9.56 21.43
CA ARG A 120 -4.45 10.86 22.07
C ARG A 120 -5.94 10.97 22.33
N ARG A 121 -6.33 11.53 23.48
CA ARG A 121 -7.74 11.76 23.85
C ARG A 121 -8.51 12.62 22.84
N ASP A 122 -7.84 13.16 21.83
CA ASP A 122 -8.42 13.93 20.73
C ASP A 122 -8.90 13.07 19.54
N GLY A 123 -8.65 11.74 19.56
CA GLY A 123 -9.07 10.83 18.50
C GLY A 123 -8.16 10.85 17.26
N SER A 124 -6.97 11.45 17.33
CA SER A 124 -5.99 11.43 16.24
C SER A 124 -5.29 10.08 16.13
N TYR A 125 -5.24 9.53 14.91
CA TYR A 125 -4.66 8.22 14.59
C TYR A 125 -3.21 8.36 14.12
N TYR A 126 -2.28 7.59 14.67
CA TYR A 126 -0.86 7.60 14.26
C TYR A 126 -0.34 6.24 13.78
N GLY A 127 -1.26 5.34 13.39
CA GLY A 127 -0.88 3.99 12.97
C GLY A 127 -0.85 2.99 14.12
N GLU A 128 -0.43 3.39 15.32
CA GLU A 128 -0.16 2.48 16.47
C GLU A 128 -1.34 1.57 16.85
N ASP A 129 -2.58 2.04 16.74
CA ASP A 129 -3.77 1.27 17.14
C ASP A 129 -4.51 0.65 15.94
N PHE A 130 -3.86 0.55 14.76
CA PHE A 130 -4.50 0.10 13.53
C PHE A 130 -5.30 -1.19 13.70
N VAL A 131 -4.62 -2.25 14.15
CA VAL A 131 -5.20 -3.59 14.26
C VAL A 131 -6.34 -3.60 15.29
N LEU A 132 -6.18 -2.87 16.39
CA LEU A 132 -7.23 -2.70 17.40
C LEU A 132 -8.46 -1.99 16.82
N CYS A 133 -8.25 -0.96 15.98
CA CYS A 133 -9.34 -0.29 15.28
C CYS A 133 -10.05 -1.24 14.29
N LEU A 134 -9.33 -2.11 13.58
CA LEU A 134 -9.93 -3.11 12.69
C LEU A 134 -10.81 -4.09 13.49
N VAL A 135 -10.30 -4.60 14.60
CA VAL A 135 -11.05 -5.50 15.50
C VAL A 135 -12.29 -4.80 16.07
N ALA A 136 -12.17 -3.55 16.50
CA ALA A 136 -13.32 -2.76 16.96
C ALA A 136 -14.39 -2.57 15.87
N TYR A 137 -13.99 -2.31 14.62
CA TYR A 137 -14.92 -2.27 13.49
C TYR A 137 -15.59 -3.62 13.24
N ALA A 138 -14.83 -4.71 13.30
CA ALA A 138 -15.30 -6.06 13.08
C ALA A 138 -16.33 -6.47 14.15
N ALA A 139 -16.01 -6.29 15.42
CA ALA A 139 -16.87 -6.60 16.56
C ALA A 139 -18.18 -5.81 16.50
N ARG A 140 -18.11 -4.49 16.25
CA ARG A 140 -19.29 -3.60 16.19
C ARG A 140 -20.29 -4.01 15.11
N ARG A 141 -19.84 -4.66 14.03
CA ARG A 141 -20.66 -5.05 12.89
C ARG A 141 -20.76 -6.57 12.67
N ASN A 142 -20.31 -7.36 13.65
CA ASN A 142 -20.34 -8.82 13.60
C ASN A 142 -19.69 -9.38 12.31
N ILE A 143 -18.52 -8.85 11.96
CA ILE A 143 -17.71 -9.31 10.82
C ILE A 143 -16.67 -10.28 11.36
N THR A 144 -16.60 -11.47 10.77
CA THR A 144 -15.53 -12.44 11.08
C THR A 144 -14.31 -12.14 10.22
N MET A 145 -13.24 -11.65 10.84
CA MET A 145 -11.92 -11.56 10.22
C MET A 145 -11.35 -12.97 10.04
N HIS A 146 -10.77 -13.25 8.87
CA HIS A 146 -10.17 -14.54 8.52
C HIS A 146 -9.16 -14.30 7.41
N GLY A 147 -8.09 -15.08 7.30
CA GLY A 147 -7.01 -14.71 6.39
C GLY A 147 -5.84 -15.69 6.29
N PRO A 148 -4.62 -15.17 6.01
CA PRO A 148 -3.39 -15.95 5.92
C PRO A 148 -3.12 -16.79 7.18
N PRO A 149 -2.23 -17.79 7.12
CA PRO A 149 -1.80 -18.56 8.29
C PRO A 149 -1.37 -17.64 9.45
N ASP A 150 -1.63 -18.05 10.69
CA ASP A 150 -1.26 -17.34 11.95
C ASP A 150 -2.01 -16.03 12.24
N ILE A 151 -2.95 -15.61 11.37
CA ILE A 151 -3.75 -14.40 11.62
C ILE A 151 -4.73 -14.58 12.79
N ASP A 152 -5.18 -15.80 13.07
CA ASP A 152 -6.12 -16.09 14.15
C ASP A 152 -5.55 -15.74 15.54
N GLU A 153 -4.26 -16.06 15.78
CA GLU A 153 -3.58 -15.68 17.02
C GLU A 153 -3.44 -14.15 17.13
N THR A 154 -3.14 -13.50 16.01
CA THR A 154 -3.03 -12.04 15.94
C THR A 154 -4.36 -11.35 16.23
N ILE A 155 -5.46 -11.86 15.67
CA ILE A 155 -6.81 -11.36 15.92
C ILE A 155 -7.17 -11.56 17.39
N ALA A 156 -6.97 -12.76 17.94
CA ALA A 156 -7.29 -13.06 19.33
C ALA A 156 -6.55 -12.14 20.32
N ARG A 157 -5.25 -11.89 20.09
CA ARG A 157 -4.48 -10.92 20.90
C ARG A 157 -5.04 -9.50 20.78
N ALA A 158 -5.35 -9.06 19.56
CA ALA A 158 -5.89 -7.73 19.32
C ALA A 158 -7.30 -7.56 19.93
N GLU A 159 -8.13 -8.60 19.96
CA GLU A 159 -9.42 -8.61 20.67
C GLU A 159 -9.23 -8.39 22.16
N GLU A 160 -8.32 -9.12 22.81
CA GLU A 160 -8.01 -8.93 24.23
C GLU A 160 -7.49 -7.51 24.52
N GLU A 161 -6.57 -7.00 23.71
CA GLU A 161 -6.04 -5.63 23.86
C GLU A 161 -7.11 -4.55 23.66
N THR A 162 -8.02 -4.75 22.69
CA THR A 162 -9.11 -3.81 22.39
C THR A 162 -10.08 -3.67 23.57
N GLU A 163 -10.40 -4.78 24.25
CA GLU A 163 -11.25 -4.77 25.45
C GLU A 163 -10.57 -4.06 26.63
N GLN A 164 -9.25 -4.13 26.74
CA GLN A 164 -8.47 -3.50 27.81
C GLN A 164 -8.28 -1.99 27.61
N GLU A 165 -8.06 -1.56 26.36
CA GLU A 165 -7.69 -0.17 26.02
C GLU A 165 -8.90 0.75 25.72
N ASP A 166 -10.14 0.24 25.81
CA ASP A 166 -11.39 0.98 25.55
C ASP A 166 -11.33 1.78 24.23
N ILE A 167 -10.99 1.09 23.14
CA ILE A 167 -10.78 1.72 21.83
C ILE A 167 -12.06 2.41 21.35
N VAL A 168 -12.01 3.73 21.21
CA VAL A 168 -13.13 4.54 20.71
C VAL A 168 -12.94 4.87 19.24
N LEU A 169 -13.83 4.33 18.39
CA LEU A 169 -13.88 4.69 16.98
C LEU A 169 -14.44 6.11 16.78
N PRO A 170 -13.89 6.90 15.84
CA PRO A 170 -14.36 8.25 15.57
C PRO A 170 -15.81 8.24 15.07
N THR A 171 -16.62 9.17 15.59
CA THR A 171 -18.06 9.28 15.32
C THR A 171 -18.44 10.42 14.37
N ARG A 172 -17.43 11.13 13.83
CA ARG A 172 -17.65 12.30 12.97
C ARG A 172 -18.28 11.89 11.63
N ASN A 173 -19.31 12.64 11.21
CA ASN A 173 -20.06 12.33 9.97
C ASN A 173 -19.24 12.46 8.67
N LYS A 174 -18.21 13.30 8.65
CA LYS A 174 -17.40 13.57 7.45
C LYS A 174 -15.95 13.29 7.75
N ASP A 175 -15.37 12.38 6.98
CA ASP A 175 -13.96 12.00 7.02
C ASP A 175 -13.47 11.77 8.47
N PRO A 176 -14.04 10.78 9.18
CA PRO A 176 -13.78 10.59 10.61
C PRO A 176 -12.33 10.25 10.95
N TRP A 177 -11.57 9.77 9.96
CA TRP A 177 -10.15 9.47 10.08
C TRP A 177 -9.26 10.54 9.47
N ASP A 178 -9.81 11.69 9.05
CA ASP A 178 -9.05 12.78 8.43
C ASP A 178 -8.15 12.27 7.27
N TRP A 179 -8.65 11.32 6.46
CA TRP A 179 -7.94 10.74 5.33
C TRP A 179 -7.60 11.79 4.27
N VAL A 180 -8.57 12.62 3.90
CA VAL A 180 -8.39 13.63 2.85
C VAL A 180 -7.31 14.66 3.20
N PRO A 181 -7.31 15.30 4.39
CA PRO A 181 -6.23 16.20 4.77
C PRO A 181 -4.90 15.47 4.94
N SER A 182 -4.88 14.23 5.46
CA SER A 182 -3.67 13.41 5.58
C SER A 182 -3.06 13.09 4.20
N MET A 183 -3.87 12.70 3.21
CA MET A 183 -3.43 12.43 1.83
C MET A 183 -2.86 13.67 1.17
N LYS A 184 -3.51 14.83 1.32
CA LYS A 184 -2.96 16.11 0.83
C LYS A 184 -1.63 16.45 1.49
N MET A 185 -1.49 16.21 2.79
CA MET A 185 -0.24 16.48 3.50
C MET A 185 0.88 15.52 3.05
N TYR A 186 0.56 14.25 2.89
CA TYR A 186 1.45 13.22 2.37
C TYR A 186 1.95 13.58 0.95
N GLU A 187 1.04 13.88 0.03
CA GLU A 187 1.37 14.35 -1.33
C GLU A 187 2.31 15.57 -1.30
N ARG A 188 1.97 16.59 -0.51
CA ARG A 188 2.75 17.84 -0.46
C ARG A 188 4.16 17.65 0.10
N ARG A 189 4.32 16.78 1.09
CA ARG A 189 5.63 16.53 1.73
C ARG A 189 6.52 15.61 0.90
N ASN A 190 5.92 14.68 0.16
CA ASN A 190 6.65 13.61 -0.51
C ASN A 190 6.76 13.77 -2.04
N SER A 191 6.04 14.71 -2.65
CA SER A 191 6.17 15.07 -4.09
C SER A 191 7.50 15.72 -4.50
N LEU A 192 8.48 15.76 -3.59
CA LEU A 192 9.80 16.32 -3.82
C LEU A 192 10.93 15.29 -3.65
N VAL A 193 10.59 14.01 -3.45
CA VAL A 193 11.58 12.94 -3.32
C VAL A 193 12.14 12.62 -4.70
N ALA A 194 13.46 12.66 -4.82
CA ALA A 194 14.19 12.30 -6.03
C ALA A 194 14.96 11.03 -5.73
N TYR A 195 14.70 9.97 -6.48
CA TYR A 195 15.43 8.70 -6.39
C TYR A 195 16.34 8.55 -7.61
N GLY A 196 17.53 7.96 -7.44
CA GLY A 196 18.39 7.58 -8.56
C GLY A 196 18.80 8.70 -9.54
N GLY A 197 18.80 9.96 -9.10
CA GLY A 197 19.07 11.13 -9.96
C GLY A 197 17.92 11.49 -10.92
N ILE A 198 16.75 10.86 -10.78
CA ILE A 198 15.53 11.22 -11.51
C ILE A 198 14.94 12.48 -10.86
N PRO A 199 14.55 13.50 -11.66
CA PRO A 199 13.97 14.73 -11.13
C PRO A 199 12.75 14.44 -10.25
N LYS A 200 12.54 15.32 -9.27
CA LYS A 200 11.41 15.29 -8.34
C LYS A 200 10.10 14.99 -9.06
N VAL A 201 9.54 13.82 -8.77
CA VAL A 201 8.23 13.41 -9.26
C VAL A 201 7.20 13.55 -8.15
N LYS A 202 5.94 13.73 -8.56
CA LYS A 202 4.82 13.55 -7.65
C LYS A 202 4.87 12.12 -7.10
N ILE A 203 4.23 11.88 -5.94
CA ILE A 203 4.03 10.51 -5.47
C ILE A 203 3.30 9.69 -6.55
N GLY A 204 3.60 8.39 -6.62
CA GLY A 204 3.10 7.50 -7.66
C GLY A 204 3.59 7.89 -9.07
N GLY A 205 2.86 7.42 -10.07
CA GLY A 205 3.17 7.59 -11.49
C GLY A 205 3.81 6.35 -12.11
N ASP A 206 4.57 6.59 -13.17
CA ASP A 206 5.16 5.60 -14.07
C ASP A 206 6.61 5.96 -14.44
N ALA A 207 7.25 6.80 -13.61
CA ALA A 207 8.61 7.30 -13.87
C ALA A 207 9.68 6.22 -13.67
N LEU A 208 9.35 5.12 -13.00
CA LEU A 208 10.18 3.91 -12.92
C LEU A 208 9.63 2.75 -13.74
N ASP A 209 8.59 2.97 -14.54
CA ASP A 209 8.15 1.95 -15.49
C ASP A 209 9.05 2.00 -16.73
N ILE A 210 9.87 0.98 -16.95
CA ILE A 210 10.83 1.00 -18.07
C ILE A 210 10.14 1.07 -19.44
N THR A 211 8.85 0.73 -19.52
CA THR A 211 8.08 0.81 -20.77
C THR A 211 7.80 2.25 -21.17
N THR A 212 7.85 3.21 -20.22
CA THR A 212 7.71 4.64 -20.49
C THR A 212 9.01 5.29 -20.94
N PHE A 213 10.16 4.62 -20.73
CA PHE A 213 11.45 5.13 -21.16
C PHE A 213 11.53 5.19 -22.69
N SER A 214 12.31 6.13 -23.20
CA SER A 214 12.63 6.12 -24.63
C SER A 214 13.49 4.91 -24.99
N SER A 215 13.42 4.45 -26.24
CA SER A 215 14.29 3.36 -26.73
C SER A 215 15.78 3.70 -26.55
N ALA A 216 16.16 4.95 -26.81
CA ALA A 216 17.53 5.43 -26.61
C ALA A 216 17.97 5.35 -25.15
N GLU A 217 17.05 5.69 -24.23
CA GLU A 217 17.31 5.59 -22.80
C GLU A 217 17.45 4.16 -22.33
N ARG A 218 16.57 3.24 -22.75
CA ARG A 218 16.70 1.82 -22.41
C ARG A 218 18.00 1.23 -22.94
N LYS A 219 18.38 1.51 -24.19
CA LYS A 219 19.66 1.10 -24.79
C LYS A 219 20.85 1.56 -23.94
N ARG A 220 20.86 2.83 -23.55
CA ARG A 220 21.94 3.41 -22.73
C ARG A 220 22.09 2.73 -21.38
N LYS A 221 20.98 2.27 -20.79
CA LYS A 221 20.91 1.62 -19.48
C LYS A 221 21.02 0.08 -19.56
N SER A 222 20.99 -0.50 -20.76
CA SER A 222 21.13 -1.95 -20.97
C SER A 222 22.59 -2.42 -20.88
N PHE A 223 22.80 -3.65 -20.41
CA PHE A 223 24.15 -4.23 -20.31
C PHE A 223 24.78 -4.52 -21.67
N ASN A 224 23.97 -4.78 -22.69
CA ASN A 224 24.43 -5.14 -24.04
C ASN A 224 24.32 -4.00 -25.07
N GLY A 225 23.89 -2.79 -24.64
CA GLY A 225 23.70 -1.63 -25.51
C GLY A 225 22.48 -1.72 -26.44
N THR A 226 21.59 -2.70 -26.27
CA THR A 226 20.39 -2.91 -27.09
C THR A 226 19.11 -2.58 -26.34
N ASP A 227 18.02 -2.31 -27.06
CA ASP A 227 16.72 -2.09 -26.41
C ASP A 227 16.14 -3.44 -26.02
N PRO A 228 15.88 -3.72 -24.73
CA PRO A 228 15.32 -5.00 -24.32
C PRO A 228 13.86 -5.15 -24.72
N LEU A 229 13.16 -4.08 -25.10
CA LEU A 229 11.79 -4.15 -25.59
C LEU A 229 11.78 -4.22 -27.12
N THR A 230 11.40 -5.39 -27.65
CA THR A 230 11.26 -5.57 -29.11
C THR A 230 10.08 -4.77 -29.68
N PRO A 231 10.04 -4.49 -30.99
CA PRO A 231 8.90 -3.83 -31.62
C PRO A 231 7.56 -4.57 -31.39
N ASN A 232 7.58 -5.91 -31.36
CA ASN A 232 6.40 -6.72 -31.08
C ASN A 232 5.94 -6.57 -29.63
N MET A 233 6.87 -6.57 -28.67
CA MET A 233 6.57 -6.31 -27.26
C MET A 233 5.93 -4.94 -27.06
N ILE A 234 6.50 -3.90 -27.68
CA ILE A 234 5.93 -2.53 -27.62
C ILE A 234 4.53 -2.48 -28.23
N LYS A 235 4.31 -3.21 -29.34
CA LYS A 235 2.98 -3.31 -29.96
C LYS A 235 1.97 -4.00 -29.03
N SER A 236 2.35 -5.09 -28.38
CA SER A 236 1.50 -5.80 -27.42
C SER A 236 1.15 -4.92 -26.21
N LEU A 237 2.15 -4.23 -25.62
CA LEU A 237 1.91 -3.29 -24.53
C LEU A 237 0.91 -2.19 -24.91
N LYS A 238 1.05 -1.60 -26.10
CA LYS A 238 0.09 -0.59 -26.62
C LYS A 238 -1.31 -1.13 -26.84
N ALA A 239 -1.45 -2.44 -27.05
CA ALA A 239 -2.74 -3.12 -27.15
C ALA A 239 -3.28 -3.58 -25.79
N GLY A 240 -2.59 -3.31 -24.68
CA GLY A 240 -2.95 -3.79 -23.34
C GLY A 240 -2.69 -5.29 -23.13
N LEU A 241 -1.86 -5.90 -23.97
CA LEU A 241 -1.50 -7.32 -23.89
C LEU A 241 -0.19 -7.51 -23.13
N LEU A 242 -0.11 -8.64 -22.43
CA LEU A 242 1.01 -9.03 -21.58
C LEU A 242 2.05 -9.81 -22.39
N PHE A 243 3.29 -9.83 -21.90
CA PHE A 243 4.33 -10.66 -22.49
C PHE A 243 4.03 -12.14 -22.21
N GLY A 244 4.05 -12.99 -23.25
CA GLY A 244 3.89 -14.43 -23.09
C GLY A 244 2.45 -14.98 -23.13
N SER A 245 1.47 -14.22 -23.62
CA SER A 245 0.17 -14.80 -23.99
C SER A 245 0.22 -15.42 -25.40
N GLU A 246 0.78 -16.63 -25.48
CA GLU A 246 0.44 -17.64 -26.49
C GLU A 246 0.05 -18.94 -25.78
#